data_AF-A0A958XUR4-F1
#
_entry.id   AF-A0A958XUR4-F1
#
_cell.length_a   1.000
_cell.length_b   1.000
_cell.length_c   1.000
_cell.angle_alpha   90.00
_cell.angle_beta   90.00
_cell.angle_gamma   90.00
#
_symmetry.space_group_name_H-M   'P 1'
#
loop_
_entity.id
_entity.type
_entity.pdbx_description
1 polymer ?
#
loop_
_entity_poly.entity_id
_entity_poly.type
_entity_poly.pdbx_seq_one_letter_code
_entity_poly.pdbx_strand_id
1 'polypeptide(L)'
;MTNIHFNSRGGGGIGCLLLGILALVAAYYILSGFFFLLWWAAPALFVLALIINWRAVVDTFKSWLKSMETNPVGGLLTAALAVLVFPVFALYLFVKSLGYNRIEKIRREAGAQEGREEGEFVEFEEIESFRKGEEDAPEPVEPPDLPEPQTDRPKRAAPKKPDNPYDQFFGD
;
A
#
# COMPACT_ATOMS: atom_id res chain seq x y z
N MET A 1 12.85 40.31 22.54
CA MET A 1 12.99 38.88 22.87
C MET A 1 12.28 38.63 24.19
N THR A 2 11.03 38.18 24.16
CA THR A 2 10.25 37.86 25.36
C THR A 2 10.44 36.39 25.70
N ASN A 3 11.13 36.13 26.82
CA ASN A 3 11.32 34.79 27.37
C ASN A 3 10.04 34.34 28.08
N ILE A 4 9.43 33.25 27.61
CA ILE A 4 8.33 32.59 28.31
C ILE A 4 8.95 31.58 29.29
N HIS A 5 8.87 31.88 30.59
CA HIS A 5 9.23 30.95 31.64
C HIS A 5 8.04 30.05 31.99
N PHE A 6 8.10 28.78 31.59
CA PHE A 6 7.19 27.75 32.10
C PHE A 6 7.71 27.24 33.45
N ASN A 7 7.14 27.75 34.54
CA ASN A 7 7.38 27.25 35.88
C ASN A 7 6.45 26.07 36.17
N SER A 8 6.93 24.84 35.99
CA SER A 8 6.21 23.60 36.29
C SER A 8 6.21 23.31 37.80
N ARG A 9 5.39 24.04 38.57
CA ARG A 9 5.11 23.73 39.98
C ARG A 9 4.27 22.45 40.09
N GLY A 10 4.92 21.30 40.29
CA GLY A 10 4.48 20.11 41.07
C GLY A 10 3.10 19.43 40.87
N GLY A 11 2.10 20.03 40.23
CA GLY A 11 0.72 19.55 40.17
C GLY A 11 0.29 18.99 38.80
N GLY A 12 1.07 19.20 37.75
CA GLY A 12 0.74 18.74 36.39
C GLY A 12 0.72 17.21 36.25
N GLY A 13 1.58 16.50 36.97
CA GLY A 13 1.67 15.03 36.88
C GLY A 13 0.41 14.33 37.37
N ILE A 14 -0.14 14.76 38.51
CA ILE A 14 -1.34 14.14 39.10
C ILE A 14 -2.57 14.41 38.23
N GLY A 15 -2.71 15.62 37.67
CA GLY A 15 -3.80 15.95 36.74
C GLY A 15 -3.76 15.10 35.46
N CYS A 16 -2.58 14.94 34.86
CA CYS A 16 -2.40 14.06 33.68
C CYS A 16 -2.69 12.59 34.01
N LEU A 17 -2.28 12.11 35.19
CA LEU A 17 -2.58 10.74 35.64
C LEU A 17 -4.09 10.53 35.82
N LEU A 18 -4.79 11.47 36.47
CA LEU A 18 -6.24 11.38 36.67
C LEU A 18 -6.98 11.41 35.33
N LEU A 19 -6.59 12.30 34.41
CA LEU A 19 -7.18 12.35 33.07
C LEU A 19 -6.88 11.08 32.27
N GLY A 20 -5.66 10.53 32.37
CA GLY A 20 -5.29 9.27 31.74
C GLY A 20 -6.10 8.08 32.26
N ILE A 21 -6.29 7.99 33.59
CA ILE A 21 -7.13 6.96 34.21
C ILE A 21 -8.58 7.11 33.74
N LEU A 22 -9.12 8.33 33.72
CA LEU A 22 -10.49 8.58 33.27
C LEU A 22 -10.68 8.23 31.79
N ALA A 23 -9.70 8.56 30.94
CA ALA A 23 -9.70 8.17 29.53
C ALA A 23 -9.64 6.63 29.36
N LEU A 24 -8.82 5.95 30.15
CA LEU A 24 -8.74 4.48 30.14
C LEU A 24 -10.06 3.84 30.57
N VAL A 25 -10.71 4.36 31.62
CA VAL A 25 -12.02 3.88 32.09
C VAL A 25 -13.08 4.10 31.00
N ALA A 26 -13.12 5.28 30.38
CA ALA A 26 -14.03 5.55 29.28
C ALA A 26 -13.79 4.59 28.09
N ALA A 27 -12.53 4.38 27.70
CA ALA A 27 -12.16 3.44 26.66
C ALA A 27 -12.58 2.01 27.01
N TYR A 28 -12.40 1.57 28.25
CA TYR A 28 -12.84 0.26 28.73
C TYR A 28 -14.35 0.06 28.58
N TYR A 29 -15.17 1.04 28.96
CA TYR A 29 -16.62 0.94 28.79
C TYR A 29 -17.04 0.88 27.31
N ILE A 30 -16.40 1.68 26.45
CA ILE A 30 -16.65 1.64 25.00
C ILE A 30 -16.27 0.27 24.43
N LEU A 31 -15.08 -0.21 24.74
CA LEU A 31 -14.57 -1.49 24.25
C LEU A 31 -15.41 -2.66 24.79
N SER A 32 -15.80 -2.61 26.06
CA SER A 32 -16.66 -3.62 26.68
C SER A 32 -18.06 -3.62 26.06
N GLY A 33 -18.63 -2.45 25.78
CA GLY A 33 -19.92 -2.35 25.09
C GLY A 33 -19.87 -2.89 23.67
N PHE A 34 -18.82 -2.51 22.92
CA PHE A 34 -18.57 -3.06 21.60
C PHE A 34 -18.36 -4.57 21.63
N PHE A 35 -17.56 -5.07 22.58
CA PHE A 35 -17.31 -6.51 22.73
C PHE A 35 -18.57 -7.28 23.11
N PHE A 36 -19.43 -6.72 23.96
CA PHE A 36 -20.73 -7.31 24.30
C PHE A 36 -21.64 -7.41 23.07
N LEU A 37 -21.75 -6.34 22.28
CA LEU A 37 -22.48 -6.35 21.02
C LEU A 37 -21.89 -7.37 20.04
N LEU A 38 -20.56 -7.41 19.96
CA LEU A 38 -19.85 -8.35 19.10
C LEU A 38 -20.07 -9.79 19.56
N TRP A 39 -20.13 -10.06 20.86
CA TRP A 39 -20.41 -11.39 21.41
C TRP A 39 -21.79 -11.89 20.99
N TRP A 40 -22.79 -11.03 21.03
CA TRP A 40 -24.13 -11.34 20.52
C TRP A 40 -24.15 -11.52 19.00
N ALA A 41 -23.42 -10.68 18.27
CA ALA A 41 -23.33 -10.76 16.80
C ALA A 41 -22.44 -11.91 16.32
N ALA A 42 -21.50 -12.40 17.12
CA ALA A 42 -20.50 -13.40 16.77
C ALA A 42 -21.07 -14.67 16.14
N PRO A 43 -22.08 -15.35 16.73
CA PRO A 43 -22.67 -16.53 16.10
C PRO A 43 -23.26 -16.21 14.73
N ALA A 44 -23.93 -15.06 14.58
CA ALA A 44 -24.48 -14.63 13.30
C ALA A 44 -23.38 -14.30 12.27
N LEU A 45 -22.33 -13.59 12.68
CA LEU A 45 -21.16 -13.27 11.84
C LEU A 45 -20.44 -14.53 11.39
N PHE A 46 -20.28 -15.50 12.28
CA PHE A 46 -19.66 -16.77 11.96
C PHE A 46 -20.47 -17.54 10.91
N VAL A 47 -21.78 -17.71 11.13
CA VAL A 47 -22.67 -18.37 10.16
C VAL A 47 -22.67 -17.63 8.82
N LEU A 48 -22.72 -16.29 8.85
CA LEU A 48 -22.71 -15.47 7.64
C LEU A 48 -21.39 -15.63 6.88
N ALA A 49 -20.25 -15.72 7.57
CA ALA A 49 -18.95 -16.00 6.96
C ALA A 49 -18.95 -17.35 6.22
N LEU A 50 -19.56 -18.39 6.82
CA LEU A 50 -19.71 -19.71 6.19
C LEU A 50 -20.60 -19.65 4.94
N ILE A 51 -21.71 -18.90 4.99
CA ILE A 51 -22.64 -18.75 3.86
C ILE A 51 -21.99 -17.97 2.70
N ILE A 52 -21.29 -16.87 2.99
CA ILE A 52 -20.68 -16.01 1.98
C ILE A 52 -19.55 -16.73 1.25
N ASN A 53 -18.60 -17.28 2.01
CA ASN A 53 -17.49 -18.02 1.42
C ASN A 53 -16.92 -19.03 2.41
N TRP A 54 -17.49 -20.23 2.41
CA TRP A 54 -17.01 -21.34 3.24
C TRP A 54 -15.52 -21.66 3.04
N ARG A 55 -14.97 -21.42 1.83
CA ARG A 55 -13.55 -21.66 1.54
C ARG A 55 -12.64 -20.77 2.36
N ALA A 56 -13.04 -19.51 2.60
CA ALA A 56 -12.26 -18.58 3.43
C ALA A 56 -12.09 -19.11 4.87
N VAL A 57 -13.12 -19.76 5.39
CA VAL A 57 -13.09 -20.38 6.72
C VAL A 57 -12.19 -21.61 6.68
N VAL A 58 -12.42 -22.54 5.75
CA VAL A 58 -11.63 -23.77 5.63
C VAL A 58 -10.15 -23.49 5.39
N ASP A 59 -9.82 -22.52 4.53
CA ASP A 59 -8.43 -22.14 4.31
C ASP A 59 -7.78 -21.53 5.54
N THR A 60 -8.54 -20.80 6.35
CA THR A 60 -8.04 -20.28 7.63
C THR A 60 -7.70 -21.45 8.56
N PHE A 61 -8.60 -22.41 8.73
CA PHE A 61 -8.32 -23.62 9.53
C PHE A 61 -7.18 -24.45 8.95
N LYS A 62 -7.10 -24.61 7.62
CA LYS A 62 -6.03 -25.35 6.94
C LYS A 62 -4.67 -24.69 7.13
N SER A 63 -4.60 -23.36 6.98
CA SER A 63 -3.38 -22.59 7.23
C SER A 63 -2.95 -22.68 8.69
N TRP A 64 -3.91 -22.70 9.61
CA TRP A 64 -3.66 -22.83 11.03
C TRP A 64 -3.15 -24.23 11.42
N LEU A 65 -3.73 -25.30 10.85
CA LEU A 65 -3.24 -26.67 11.01
C LEU A 65 -1.80 -26.81 10.48
N LYS A 66 -1.48 -26.25 9.31
CA LYS A 66 -0.10 -26.21 8.81
C LYS A 66 0.83 -25.47 9.76
N SER A 67 0.38 -24.36 10.35
CA SER A 67 1.16 -23.64 11.36
C SER A 67 1.40 -24.47 12.62
N MET A 68 0.48 -25.37 13.01
CA MET A 68 0.67 -26.30 14.11
C MET A 68 1.74 -27.36 13.81
N GLU A 69 1.85 -27.81 12.55
CA GLU A 69 2.88 -28.76 12.13
C GLU A 69 4.29 -28.16 12.23
N THR A 70 4.45 -26.88 11.86
CA THR A 70 5.75 -26.18 11.95
C THR A 70 6.06 -25.68 13.37
N ASN A 71 5.05 -25.16 14.08
CA ASN A 71 5.19 -24.65 15.44
C ASN A 71 3.94 -24.99 16.27
N PRO A 72 3.94 -26.13 17.00
CA PRO A 72 2.77 -26.58 17.73
C PRO A 72 2.40 -25.65 18.89
N VAL A 73 3.39 -25.03 19.54
CA VAL A 73 3.16 -24.10 20.66
C VAL A 73 2.46 -22.83 20.17
N GLY A 74 2.95 -22.25 19.07
CA GLY A 74 2.33 -21.07 18.43
C GLY A 74 0.92 -21.37 17.92
N GLY A 75 0.73 -22.55 17.32
CA GLY A 75 -0.59 -23.02 16.90
C GLY A 75 -1.58 -23.17 18.06
N LEU A 76 -1.13 -23.70 19.20
CA LEU A 76 -2.00 -23.86 20.37
C LEU A 76 -2.34 -22.51 21.03
N LEU A 77 -1.37 -21.59 21.11
CA LEU A 77 -1.61 -20.23 21.61
C LEU A 77 -2.64 -19.49 20.75
N THR A 78 -2.52 -19.61 19.44
CA THR A 78 -3.50 -19.01 18.51
C THR A 78 -4.87 -19.68 18.63
N ALA A 79 -4.96 -20.99 18.90
CA ALA A 79 -6.21 -21.66 19.28
C ALA A 79 -6.86 -21.00 20.49
N ALA A 80 -6.07 -20.90 21.56
CA ALA A 80 -6.54 -20.40 22.85
C ALA A 80 -7.03 -18.96 22.72
N LEU A 81 -6.29 -18.12 21.97
CA LEU A 81 -6.71 -16.76 21.66
C LEU A 81 -7.97 -16.71 20.79
N ALA A 82 -8.11 -17.58 19.80
CA ALA A 82 -9.31 -17.64 18.96
C ALA A 82 -10.56 -18.04 19.74
N VAL A 83 -10.43 -18.91 20.75
CA VAL A 83 -11.54 -19.28 21.64
C VAL A 83 -11.84 -18.18 22.65
N LEU A 84 -10.80 -17.63 23.31
CA LEU A 84 -10.95 -16.58 24.32
C LEU A 84 -11.53 -15.31 23.73
N VAL A 85 -11.10 -14.94 22.52
CA VAL A 85 -11.53 -13.75 21.80
C VAL A 85 -12.39 -14.12 20.57
N PHE A 86 -13.24 -15.14 20.71
CA PHE A 86 -14.10 -15.65 19.64
C PHE A 86 -14.90 -14.58 18.88
N PRO A 87 -15.50 -13.55 19.51
CA PRO A 87 -16.26 -12.54 18.76
C PRO A 87 -15.41 -11.77 17.75
N VAL A 88 -14.18 -11.45 18.14
CA VAL A 88 -13.23 -10.78 17.26
C VAL A 88 -12.78 -11.73 16.16
N PHE A 89 -12.56 -13.01 16.49
CA PHE A 89 -12.21 -14.03 15.51
C PHE A 89 -13.34 -14.26 14.48
N ALA A 90 -14.60 -14.29 14.92
CA ALA A 90 -15.77 -14.40 14.04
C ALA A 90 -15.90 -13.17 13.11
N LEU A 91 -15.69 -11.97 13.64
CA LEU A 91 -15.63 -10.75 12.83
C LEU A 91 -14.50 -10.80 11.80
N TYR A 92 -13.30 -11.23 12.20
CA TYR A 92 -12.17 -11.43 11.29
C TYR A 92 -12.51 -12.39 10.16
N LEU A 93 -13.11 -13.55 10.47
CA LEU A 93 -13.53 -14.53 9.46
C LEU A 93 -14.58 -13.95 8.51
N PHE A 94 -15.55 -13.20 9.03
CA PHE A 94 -16.56 -12.52 8.22
C PHE A 94 -15.91 -11.52 7.25
N VAL A 95 -15.06 -10.62 7.73
CA VAL A 95 -14.36 -9.64 6.88
C VAL A 95 -13.48 -10.34 5.85
N LYS A 96 -12.75 -11.39 6.26
CA LYS A 96 -11.93 -12.20 5.35
C LYS A 96 -12.77 -12.89 4.28
N SER A 97 -13.97 -13.39 4.63
CA SER A 97 -14.89 -14.02 3.67
C SER A 97 -15.40 -13.05 2.61
N LEU A 98 -15.66 -11.79 2.99
CA LEU A 98 -16.03 -10.72 2.05
C LEU A 98 -14.88 -10.38 1.09
N GLY A 99 -13.64 -10.35 1.59
CA GLY A 99 -12.45 -9.98 0.83
C GLY A 99 -11.81 -11.13 0.03
N TYR A 100 -12.22 -12.38 0.25
CA TYR A 100 -11.51 -13.56 -0.23
C TYR A 100 -11.26 -13.53 -1.74
N ASN A 101 -12.26 -13.15 -2.54
CA ASN A 101 -12.15 -13.10 -4.01
C ASN A 101 -11.16 -12.04 -4.50
N ARG A 102 -10.96 -10.95 -3.75
CA ARG A 102 -9.99 -9.90 -4.11
C ARG A 102 -8.58 -10.31 -3.71
N ILE A 103 -8.44 -10.90 -2.51
CA ILE A 103 -7.17 -11.41 -2.01
C ILE A 103 -6.64 -12.53 -2.91
N GLU A 104 -7.52 -13.40 -3.43
CA GLU A 104 -7.10 -14.47 -4.32
C GLU A 104 -6.59 -13.93 -5.67
N LYS A 105 -7.22 -12.88 -6.22
CA LYS A 105 -6.73 -12.21 -7.44
C LYS A 105 -5.37 -11.56 -7.21
N ILE A 106 -5.23 -10.80 -6.13
CA ILE A 106 -3.96 -10.18 -5.75
C ILE A 106 -2.90 -11.26 -5.51
N ARG A 107 -3.24 -12.38 -4.87
CA ARG A 107 -2.31 -13.49 -4.66
C ARG A 107 -1.94 -14.21 -5.95
N ARG A 108 -2.81 -14.25 -6.97
CA ARG A 108 -2.46 -14.80 -8.28
C ARG A 108 -1.54 -13.85 -9.05
N GLU A 109 -1.81 -12.54 -8.98
CA GLU A 109 -1.00 -11.50 -9.60
C GLU A 109 0.37 -11.36 -8.91
N ALA A 110 0.42 -11.45 -7.57
CA ALA A 110 1.64 -11.41 -6.76
C ALA A 110 2.33 -12.78 -6.64
N GLY A 111 1.58 -13.89 -6.71
CA GLY A 111 2.13 -15.25 -6.77
C GLY A 111 2.73 -15.57 -8.13
N ALA A 112 2.28 -14.88 -9.19
CA ALA A 112 3.02 -14.79 -10.45
C ALA A 112 4.33 -13.99 -10.30
N GLN A 113 4.59 -13.30 -9.18
CA GLN A 113 5.90 -12.74 -8.84
C GLN A 113 6.70 -13.65 -7.89
N GLU A 114 6.05 -14.36 -6.94
CA GLU A 114 6.76 -15.27 -6.02
C GLU A 114 7.31 -16.53 -6.70
N GLY A 115 6.81 -16.90 -7.88
CA GLY A 115 7.41 -17.90 -8.77
C GLY A 115 8.52 -17.37 -9.70
N ARG A 116 8.88 -16.08 -9.62
CA ARG A 116 9.85 -15.40 -10.50
C ARG A 116 11.19 -15.10 -9.85
N GLU A 117 11.49 -15.65 -8.67
CA GLU A 117 12.87 -15.60 -8.15
C GLU A 117 13.82 -16.59 -8.87
N GLU A 118 13.29 -17.46 -9.75
CA GLU A 118 14.08 -18.23 -10.70
C GLU A 118 13.79 -17.79 -12.15
N GLY A 119 14.26 -16.60 -12.51
CA GLY A 119 14.70 -16.28 -13.88
C GLY A 119 13.64 -16.19 -14.99
N GLU A 120 12.58 -15.41 -14.81
CA GLU A 120 11.65 -15.12 -15.93
C GLU A 120 11.98 -13.77 -16.60
N PHE A 121 12.38 -13.88 -17.85
CA PHE A 121 12.76 -12.82 -18.77
C PHE A 121 11.69 -11.72 -18.84
N VAL A 122 12.13 -10.47 -18.73
CA VAL A 122 11.31 -9.32 -19.13
C VAL A 122 11.04 -9.45 -20.63
N GLU A 123 9.77 -9.54 -21.02
CA GLU A 123 9.39 -9.46 -22.42
C GLU A 123 9.71 -8.04 -22.91
N PHE A 124 10.80 -7.91 -23.65
CA PHE A 124 11.20 -6.66 -24.27
C PHE A 124 10.21 -6.36 -25.38
N GLU A 125 9.60 -5.17 -25.33
CA GLU A 125 8.95 -4.59 -26.49
C GLU A 125 10.05 -4.35 -27.54
N GLU A 126 10.11 -5.19 -28.59
CA GLU A 126 11.05 -5.01 -29.70
C GLU A 126 10.70 -3.71 -30.43
N ILE A 127 11.39 -2.63 -30.08
CA ILE A 127 11.35 -1.42 -30.88
C ILE A 127 12.14 -1.71 -32.16
N GLU A 128 11.45 -1.76 -33.30
CA GLU A 128 12.07 -1.87 -34.62
C GLU A 128 13.07 -0.72 -34.83
N SER A 129 14.36 -1.02 -34.66
CA SER A 129 15.42 -0.04 -34.91
C SER A 129 15.76 -0.05 -36.39
N PHE A 130 15.24 0.90 -37.15
CA PHE A 130 15.68 1.15 -38.52
C PHE A 130 17.16 1.55 -38.51
N ARG A 131 18.02 0.79 -39.22
CA ARG A 131 19.41 1.19 -39.45
C ARG A 131 19.42 2.56 -40.12
N LYS A 132 20.07 3.53 -39.48
CA LYS A 132 20.34 4.82 -40.07
C LYS A 132 21.36 4.65 -41.20
N GLY A 133 20.85 4.45 -42.42
CA GLY A 133 21.61 4.48 -43.67
C GLY A 133 21.87 3.12 -44.30
N GLU A 134 20.90 2.60 -45.06
CA GLU A 134 21.14 1.94 -46.35
C GLU A 134 19.80 1.84 -47.12
N GLU A 135 19.58 2.92 -47.88
CA GLU A 135 18.80 3.08 -49.11
C GLU A 135 17.72 2.04 -49.50
N ASP A 136 16.46 2.41 -49.29
CA ASP A 136 15.48 2.38 -50.38
C ASP A 136 14.63 3.65 -50.27
N ALA A 137 14.86 4.60 -51.17
CA ALA A 137 14.42 5.98 -51.04
C ALA A 137 12.94 6.14 -51.42
N PRO A 138 12.02 6.48 -50.49
CA PRO A 138 10.79 7.15 -50.90
C PRO A 138 11.18 8.55 -51.38
N GLU A 139 10.71 8.91 -52.59
CA GLU A 139 10.96 10.20 -53.24
C GLU A 139 10.83 11.38 -52.26
N PRO A 140 11.66 12.43 -52.36
CA PRO A 140 11.56 13.59 -51.49
C PRO A 140 10.16 14.20 -51.60
N VAL A 141 9.34 14.01 -50.58
CA VAL A 141 8.06 14.69 -50.47
C VAL A 141 8.37 16.17 -50.32
N GLU A 142 8.06 16.96 -51.35
CA GLU A 142 8.20 18.41 -51.29
C GLU A 142 7.39 18.92 -50.09
N PRO A 143 8.03 19.60 -49.12
CA PRO A 143 7.30 20.14 -47.99
C PRO A 143 6.30 21.19 -48.48
N PRO A 144 5.06 21.19 -48.00
CA PRO A 144 4.07 22.19 -48.39
C PRO A 144 4.54 23.60 -47.98
N ASP A 145 4.41 24.56 -48.90
CA ASP A 145 4.75 25.98 -48.64
C ASP A 145 3.90 26.50 -47.48
N LEU A 146 4.54 26.61 -46.31
CA LEU A 146 3.96 27.27 -45.16
C LEU A 146 3.97 28.78 -45.41
N PRO A 147 2.85 29.49 -45.19
CA PRO A 147 2.82 30.93 -45.32
C PRO A 147 3.81 31.56 -44.33
N GLU A 148 4.76 32.35 -44.85
CA GLU A 148 5.74 33.03 -44.02
C GLU A 148 5.05 33.90 -42.97
N PRO A 149 5.29 33.67 -41.67
CA PRO A 149 4.82 34.57 -40.62
C PRO A 149 5.55 35.92 -40.75
N GLN A 150 4.75 36.95 -40.99
CA GLN A 150 5.19 38.34 -41.21
C GLN A 150 6.17 38.81 -40.12
N THR A 151 7.38 39.17 -40.54
CA THR A 151 8.42 39.73 -39.69
C THR A 151 8.11 41.18 -39.34
N ASP A 152 7.40 41.40 -38.24
CA ASP A 152 7.35 42.69 -37.56
C ASP A 152 7.68 42.53 -36.08
N ARG A 153 8.97 42.52 -35.74
CA ARG A 153 9.52 43.10 -34.50
C ARG A 153 11.05 43.06 -34.45
N PRO A 154 11.68 44.10 -33.85
CA PRO A 154 13.08 44.46 -34.09
C PRO A 154 14.09 43.51 -33.41
N LYS A 155 15.26 43.38 -34.07
CA LYS A 155 16.45 42.65 -33.60
C LYS A 155 16.84 43.06 -32.18
N ARG A 156 16.46 42.26 -31.19
CA ARG A 156 17.00 42.36 -29.83
C ARG A 156 18.26 41.52 -29.76
N ALA A 157 19.37 42.16 -29.40
CA ALA A 157 20.69 41.54 -29.26
C ALA A 157 20.62 40.22 -28.48
N ALA A 158 21.31 39.19 -28.99
CA ALA A 158 21.39 37.89 -28.35
C ALA A 158 21.86 38.04 -26.89
N PRO A 159 21.10 37.53 -25.89
CA PRO A 159 21.62 37.45 -24.54
C PRO A 159 22.80 36.47 -24.52
N LYS A 160 23.94 36.91 -23.98
CA LYS A 160 25.14 36.08 -23.77
C LYS A 160 24.75 34.81 -23.00
N LYS A 161 25.16 33.65 -23.53
CA LYS A 161 24.95 32.34 -22.92
C LYS A 161 25.51 32.37 -21.49
N PRO A 162 24.70 32.14 -20.44
CA PRO A 162 25.23 32.04 -19.08
C PRO A 162 26.12 30.80 -18.98
N ASP A 163 27.27 30.93 -18.32
CA ASP A 163 28.21 29.83 -18.10
C ASP A 163 27.47 28.65 -17.47
N ASN A 164 27.43 27.54 -18.22
CA ASN A 164 26.73 26.35 -17.81
C ASN A 164 27.62 25.60 -16.79
N PRO A 165 27.21 25.46 -15.52
CA PRO A 165 28.06 24.89 -14.47
C PRO A 165 28.41 23.41 -14.70
N TYR A 166 27.76 22.76 -15.65
CA TYR A 166 28.02 21.37 -16.02
C TYR A 166 29.16 21.21 -17.06
N ASP A 167 29.60 22.29 -17.70
CA ASP A 167 30.70 22.25 -18.68
C ASP A 167 32.04 21.88 -18.01
N GLN A 168 32.15 22.01 -16.70
CA GLN A 168 33.33 21.65 -15.89
C GLN A 168 33.51 20.14 -15.69
N PHE A 169 32.44 19.35 -15.88
CA PHE A 169 32.46 17.90 -15.61
C PHE A 169 32.84 17.05 -16.82
N PHE A 170 32.82 17.64 -18.01
CA PHE A 170 33.05 16.94 -19.27
C PHE A 170 34.04 17.67 -20.18
N GLY A 171 34.98 18.44 -19.59
CA GLY A 171 35.97 19.21 -20.34
C GLY A 171 36.71 18.38 -21.39
N ASP A 172 37.04 19.05 -22.51
CA ASP A 172 37.66 18.53 -23.73
C ASP A 172 38.95 17.71 -23.52
#